data_AF-A0AAW2JVG5-F1
#
_entry.id   AF-A0AAW2JVG5-F1
#
_cell.length_a   1.000
_cell.length_b   1.000
_cell.length_c   1.000
_cell.angle_alpha   90.00
_cell.angle_beta   90.00
_cell.angle_gamma   90.00
#
_symmetry.space_group_name_H-M   'P 1'
#
loop_
_entity.id
_entity.type
_entity.pdbx_description
1 polymer ?
#
loop_
_entity_poly.entity_id
_entity_poly.type
_entity_poly.pdbx_seq_one_letter_code
_entity_poly.pdbx_strand_id
1 'polypeptide(L)'
;MEWRQSIKQVLDAQTQSRAQSTFDHKTVILLSHNFERFCQPRLFVQSRQDLFSYSRSFIRIWFLPHFVVDSLSALLLSCTNFKLMSEGKQLHAQVITWSLQKNHTLVPKLVSLYAAFGLLDNAYFIVTDSHVLHPFPWNILISSYVSKGHFEEAIFAYERMAIRQIIPDNFSYTYVLKACAEQSNLDFGKKVHRSINASSLNWNLFVQNALVSMYGKYGDLETARSVFDKMHVTDEVSWNSIISAYASRVSAKRLLCSLKECEQLTWS
;
A
#
# COMPACT_ATOMS: atom_id res chain seq x y z
N MET A 1 12.81 19.37 -7.84
CA MET A 1 13.37 20.55 -7.14
C MET A 1 12.58 20.91 -5.87
N GLU A 2 11.34 20.41 -5.72
CA GLU A 2 10.45 20.67 -4.57
C GLU A 2 10.86 19.98 -3.26
N TRP A 3 11.58 18.85 -3.31
CA TRP A 3 12.05 18.15 -2.11
C TRP A 3 13.07 18.96 -1.30
N ARG A 4 13.86 19.84 -1.95
CA ARG A 4 14.80 20.73 -1.25
C ARG A 4 14.08 21.81 -0.45
N GLN A 5 12.96 22.32 -0.97
CA GLN A 5 12.11 23.28 -0.26
C GLN A 5 11.35 22.61 0.90
N SER A 6 10.89 21.36 0.69
CA SER A 6 10.26 20.57 1.75
C SER A 6 11.23 20.21 2.88
N ILE A 7 12.48 19.86 2.57
CA ILE A 7 13.52 19.61 3.58
C ILE A 7 13.89 20.90 4.33
N LYS A 8 13.98 22.03 3.63
CA LYS A 8 14.27 23.32 4.28
C LYS A 8 13.15 23.75 5.23
N GLN A 9 11.88 23.60 4.83
CA GLN A 9 10.74 23.85 5.72
C GLN A 9 10.70 22.92 6.94
N VAL A 10 11.12 21.65 6.78
CA VAL A 10 11.23 20.70 7.90
C VAL A 10 12.38 21.04 8.85
N LEU A 11 13.53 21.49 8.32
CA LEU A 11 14.66 21.97 9.12
C LEU A 11 14.31 23.25 9.89
N ASP A 12 13.63 24.19 9.25
CA ASP A 12 13.21 25.45 9.87
C ASP A 12 12.16 25.20 10.98
N ALA A 13 11.23 24.26 10.76
CA ALA A 13 10.25 23.81 11.75
C ALA A 13 10.89 23.03 12.93
N GLN A 14 11.99 22.31 12.71
CA GLN A 14 12.76 21.65 13.78
C GLN A 14 13.44 22.66 14.72
N THR A 15 13.83 23.83 14.22
CA THR A 15 14.36 24.92 15.07
C THR A 15 13.29 25.57 15.94
N GLN A 16 12.05 25.70 15.46
CA GLN A 16 10.94 26.30 16.21
C GLN A 16 10.27 25.34 17.21
N SER A 17 10.13 24.05 16.86
CA SER A 17 9.55 23.02 17.74
C SER A 17 10.43 22.70 18.97
N ARG A 18 11.73 23.00 18.90
CA ARG A 18 12.72 22.77 19.97
C ARG A 18 12.44 23.54 21.27
N ALA A 19 11.47 24.46 21.27
CA ALA A 19 11.15 25.33 22.40
C ALA A 19 9.98 24.86 23.29
N GLN A 20 9.15 23.87 22.91
CA GLN A 20 7.80 23.76 23.51
C GLN A 20 7.24 22.37 23.86
N SER A 21 8.02 21.29 23.92
CA SER A 21 7.45 19.98 24.32
C SER A 21 8.40 19.19 25.22
N THR A 22 8.09 19.19 26.52
CA THR A 22 8.73 18.35 27.54
C THR A 22 7.85 17.15 27.86
N PHE A 23 7.89 16.11 27.04
CA PHE A 23 7.90 14.71 27.52
C PHE A 23 8.32 13.75 26.39
N ASP A 24 9.13 12.75 26.75
CA ASP A 24 9.69 11.64 25.97
C ASP A 24 10.58 11.90 24.73
N HIS A 25 10.90 13.15 24.43
CA HIS A 25 11.91 13.47 23.41
C HIS A 25 13.32 12.98 23.78
N LYS A 26 13.62 12.81 25.08
CA LYS A 26 14.93 12.39 25.57
C LYS A 26 15.22 10.91 25.30
N THR A 27 14.23 10.02 25.31
CA THR A 27 14.46 8.59 25.09
C THR A 27 14.79 8.31 23.63
N VAL A 28 14.06 8.96 22.71
CA VAL A 28 14.31 8.88 21.26
C VAL A 28 15.59 9.60 20.87
N ILE A 29 15.90 10.77 21.46
CA ILE A 29 17.17 11.48 21.25
C ILE A 29 18.35 10.71 21.85
N LEU A 30 18.22 10.10 23.04
CA LEU A 30 19.33 9.34 23.64
C LEU A 30 19.69 8.11 22.81
N LEU A 31 18.70 7.48 22.15
CA LEU A 31 18.95 6.39 21.21
C LEU A 31 19.56 6.89 19.89
N SER A 32 19.15 8.06 19.38
CA SER A 32 19.74 8.62 18.15
C SER A 32 21.15 9.19 18.37
N HIS A 33 21.40 9.86 19.48
CA HIS A 33 22.65 10.53 19.80
C HIS A 33 23.75 9.55 20.27
N ASN A 34 23.38 8.43 20.89
CA ASN A 34 24.31 7.32 21.12
C ASN A 34 24.71 6.62 19.81
N PHE A 35 23.86 6.64 18.77
CA PHE A 35 24.15 6.04 17.47
C PHE A 35 25.05 6.92 16.59
N GLU A 36 24.92 8.26 16.65
CA GLU A 36 25.81 9.19 15.94
C GLU A 36 27.29 9.04 16.33
N ARG A 37 27.58 8.58 17.56
CA ARG A 37 28.95 8.25 17.99
C ARG A 37 29.52 6.98 17.37
N PHE A 38 28.70 6.06 16.88
CA PHE A 38 29.13 4.79 16.28
C PHE A 38 29.35 4.86 14.77
N CYS A 39 28.78 5.86 14.08
CA CYS A 39 28.78 5.97 12.61
C CYS A 39 29.71 7.06 12.04
N GLN A 40 30.74 7.52 12.76
CA GLN A 40 31.78 8.37 12.16
C GLN A 40 32.96 7.51 11.67
N PRO A 41 33.21 7.39 10.36
CA PRO A 41 34.48 6.88 9.87
C PRO A 41 35.51 8.03 9.92
N ARG A 42 36.23 8.17 11.03
CA ARG A 42 37.54 8.85 11.03
C ARG A 42 38.63 7.79 11.12
N LEU A 43 39.05 7.27 9.98
CA LEU A 43 40.34 6.58 9.88
C LEU A 43 41.08 7.08 8.64
N PHE A 44 41.96 8.06 8.90
CA PHE A 44 43.13 8.32 8.08
C PHE A 44 44.05 7.11 8.29
N VAL A 45 44.28 6.33 7.24
CA VAL A 45 45.13 5.13 7.32
C VAL A 45 46.59 5.57 7.39
N GLN A 46 47.26 5.34 8.52
CA GLN A 46 48.72 5.27 8.57
C GLN A 46 49.17 3.99 9.29
N SER A 47 49.79 3.11 8.50
CA SER A 47 50.67 2.00 8.87
C SER A 47 50.05 0.66 9.33
N ARG A 48 50.86 -0.40 9.16
CA ARG A 48 50.48 -1.75 8.70
C ARG A 48 50.54 -2.82 9.81
N GLN A 49 50.35 -2.44 11.08
CA GLN A 49 50.64 -3.34 12.22
C GLN A 49 49.43 -3.77 13.10
N ASP A 50 48.20 -3.33 12.82
CA ASP A 50 47.03 -3.69 13.64
C ASP A 50 46.21 -4.90 13.13
N LEU A 51 46.84 -5.81 12.38
CA LEU A 51 46.13 -6.92 11.72
C LEU A 51 45.63 -8.05 12.66
N PHE A 52 46.01 -8.07 13.95
CA PHE A 52 45.64 -9.16 14.87
C PHE A 52 44.64 -8.79 16.00
N SER A 53 44.19 -7.54 16.11
CA SER A 53 43.06 -7.14 16.98
C SER A 53 41.71 -7.07 16.23
N TYR A 54 41.72 -7.41 14.94
CA TYR A 54 40.66 -7.13 13.98
C TYR A 54 39.49 -8.15 13.96
N SER A 55 39.64 -9.35 14.56
CA SER A 55 38.67 -10.44 14.37
C SER A 55 37.38 -10.35 15.20
N ARG A 56 37.41 -9.72 16.39
CA ARG A 56 36.20 -9.54 17.22
C ARG A 56 35.32 -8.37 16.78
N SER A 57 35.90 -7.32 16.20
CA SER A 57 35.18 -6.17 15.66
C SER A 57 34.41 -6.53 14.38
N PHE A 58 34.95 -7.45 13.57
CA PHE A 58 34.32 -7.89 12.31
C PHE A 58 33.03 -8.69 12.52
N ILE A 59 32.93 -9.48 13.58
CA ILE A 59 31.70 -10.22 13.92
C ILE A 59 30.58 -9.25 14.34
N ARG A 60 30.92 -8.12 14.98
CA ARG A 60 29.94 -7.05 15.29
C ARG A 60 29.52 -6.25 14.06
N ILE A 61 30.44 -6.00 13.12
CA ILE A 61 30.20 -5.20 11.90
C ILE A 61 29.23 -5.88 10.93
N TRP A 62 29.22 -7.21 10.85
CA TRP A 62 28.26 -7.94 10.01
C TRP A 62 26.83 -8.02 10.59
N PHE A 63 26.67 -7.88 11.90
CA PHE A 63 25.35 -7.92 12.56
C PHE A 63 24.64 -6.54 12.63
N LEU A 64 25.36 -5.46 12.36
CA LEU A 64 24.89 -4.08 12.52
C LEU A 64 23.77 -3.62 11.55
N PRO A 65 23.74 -4.01 10.27
CA PRO A 65 22.70 -3.55 9.34
C PRO A 65 21.30 -4.09 9.68
N HIS A 66 21.22 -5.35 10.10
CA HIS A 66 19.93 -6.00 10.38
C HIS A 66 19.28 -5.44 11.65
N PHE A 67 20.06 -5.28 12.73
CA PHE A 67 19.57 -4.70 13.98
C PHE A 67 19.03 -3.28 13.80
N VAL A 68 19.70 -2.46 12.97
CA VAL A 68 19.25 -1.10 12.65
C VAL A 68 17.93 -1.12 11.87
N VAL A 69 17.81 -1.99 10.86
CA VAL A 69 16.59 -2.15 10.07
C VAL A 69 15.42 -2.63 10.94
N ASP A 70 15.65 -3.59 11.84
CA ASP A 70 14.61 -4.07 12.76
C ASP A 70 14.14 -2.98 13.72
N SER A 71 15.09 -2.22 14.27
CA SER A 71 14.79 -1.09 15.16
C SER A 71 13.96 -0.03 14.45
N LEU A 72 14.37 0.39 13.24
CA LEU A 72 13.61 1.33 12.42
C LEU A 72 12.23 0.77 12.03
N SER A 73 12.14 -0.51 11.70
CA SER A 73 10.88 -1.19 11.39
C SER A 73 9.90 -1.14 12.57
N ALA A 74 10.37 -1.42 13.78
CA ALA A 74 9.57 -1.36 15.01
C ALA A 74 9.14 0.07 15.34
N LEU A 75 10.02 1.05 15.17
CA LEU A 75 9.72 2.47 15.40
C LEU A 75 8.70 3.00 14.38
N LEU A 76 8.85 2.70 13.09
CA LEU A 76 7.89 3.07 12.06
C LEU A 76 6.50 2.47 12.32
N LEU A 77 6.45 1.21 12.77
CA LEU A 77 5.20 0.58 13.18
C LEU A 77 4.57 1.28 14.39
N SER A 78 5.37 1.64 15.39
CA SER A 78 4.91 2.39 16.56
C SER A 78 4.36 3.76 16.15
N CYS A 79 5.04 4.49 15.27
CA CYS A 79 4.54 5.77 14.74
C CYS A 79 3.19 5.62 14.03
N THR A 80 2.98 4.51 13.32
CA THR A 80 1.70 4.20 12.67
C THR A 80 0.60 3.97 13.71
N ASN A 81 0.86 3.17 14.74
CA ASN A 81 -0.11 2.82 15.78
C ASN A 81 -0.48 4.03 16.66
N PHE A 82 0.50 4.84 17.04
CA PHE A 82 0.31 6.02 17.90
C PHE A 82 0.02 7.31 17.10
N LYS A 83 -0.13 7.22 15.78
CA LYS A 83 -0.40 8.37 14.88
C LYS A 83 0.61 9.52 15.01
N LEU A 84 1.88 9.18 15.19
CA LEU A 84 3.00 10.11 15.33
C LEU A 84 3.60 10.51 13.97
N MET A 85 2.97 11.48 13.30
CA MET A 85 3.35 11.92 11.95
C MET A 85 4.73 12.60 11.90
N SER A 86 4.99 13.52 12.83
CA SER A 86 6.24 14.28 12.88
C SER A 86 7.45 13.37 13.01
N GLU A 87 7.38 12.43 13.94
CA GLU A 87 8.39 11.43 14.25
C GLU A 87 8.55 10.46 13.08
N GLY A 88 7.43 10.03 12.47
CA GLY A 88 7.46 9.20 11.26
C GLY A 88 8.21 9.84 10.09
N LYS A 89 8.03 11.16 9.88
CA LYS A 89 8.80 11.91 8.87
C LYS A 89 10.28 12.03 9.22
N GLN A 90 10.61 12.22 10.50
CA GLN A 90 12.01 12.24 10.96
C GLN A 90 12.69 10.88 10.74
N LEU A 91 11.99 9.78 11.04
CA LEU A 91 12.49 8.43 10.77
C LEU A 91 12.67 8.19 9.27
N HIS A 92 11.73 8.62 8.43
CA HIS A 92 11.92 8.51 6.98
C HIS A 92 13.13 9.32 6.49
N ALA A 93 13.35 10.53 7.02
CA ALA A 93 14.53 11.32 6.71
C ALA A 93 15.83 10.57 7.12
N GLN A 94 15.86 9.95 8.30
CA GLN A 94 16.98 9.12 8.74
C GLN A 94 17.22 7.92 7.81
N VAL A 95 16.16 7.24 7.38
CA VAL A 95 16.25 6.13 6.41
C VAL A 95 16.92 6.57 5.11
N ILE A 96 16.59 7.77 4.62
CA ILE A 96 17.23 8.36 3.42
C ILE A 96 18.69 8.71 3.72
N THR A 97 18.99 9.35 4.85
CA THR A 97 20.36 9.71 5.24
C THR A 97 21.27 8.50 5.34
N TRP A 98 20.76 7.38 5.84
CA TRP A 98 21.51 6.11 5.93
C TRP A 98 21.50 5.30 4.63
N SER A 99 20.93 5.83 3.55
CA SER A 99 20.82 5.15 2.26
C SER A 99 20.06 3.82 2.32
N LEU A 100 19.09 3.71 3.23
CA LEU A 100 18.28 2.51 3.46
C LEU A 100 16.89 2.58 2.79
N GLN A 101 16.61 3.62 2.00
CA GLN A 101 15.29 3.87 1.41
C GLN A 101 14.82 2.77 0.43
N LYS A 102 15.74 1.96 -0.10
CA LYS A 102 15.43 0.84 -1.02
C LYS A 102 15.42 -0.52 -0.33
N ASN A 103 15.56 -0.55 1.00
CA ASN A 103 15.58 -1.78 1.78
C ASN A 103 14.21 -2.48 1.74
N HIS A 104 14.19 -3.78 1.43
CA HIS A 104 12.96 -4.56 1.24
C HIS A 104 12.08 -4.65 2.49
N THR A 105 12.66 -4.55 3.69
CA THR A 105 11.93 -4.58 4.96
C THR A 105 11.32 -3.21 5.30
N LEU A 106 12.05 -2.13 5.01
CA LEU A 106 11.63 -0.77 5.36
C LEU A 106 10.63 -0.16 4.37
N VAL A 107 10.73 -0.49 3.08
CA VAL A 107 9.82 0.02 2.04
C VAL A 107 8.34 -0.20 2.41
N PRO A 108 7.88 -1.44 2.72
CA PRO A 108 6.48 -1.64 3.12
C PRO A 108 6.10 -0.85 4.38
N LYS A 109 7.00 -0.70 5.35
CA LYS A 109 6.73 0.03 6.60
C LYS A 109 6.55 1.52 6.37
N LEU A 110 7.39 2.11 5.51
CA LEU A 110 7.24 3.51 5.11
C LEU A 110 5.94 3.72 4.32
N VAL A 111 5.59 2.80 3.43
CA VAL A 111 4.34 2.86 2.67
C VAL A 111 3.14 2.76 3.62
N SER A 112 3.14 1.83 4.57
CA SER A 112 2.10 1.72 5.61
C SER A 112 1.99 2.99 6.46
N LEU A 113 3.12 3.58 6.85
CA LEU A 113 3.13 4.83 7.61
C LEU A 113 2.39 5.94 6.83
N TYR A 114 2.81 6.23 5.60
CA TYR A 114 2.21 7.31 4.81
C TYR A 114 0.75 7.03 4.44
N ALA A 115 0.42 5.77 4.14
CA ALA A 115 -0.95 5.32 3.89
C ALA A 115 -1.88 5.57 5.10
N ALA A 116 -1.42 5.24 6.31
CA ALA A 116 -2.22 5.41 7.53
C ALA A 116 -2.60 6.88 7.80
N PHE A 117 -1.78 7.83 7.36
CA PHE A 117 -2.07 9.26 7.46
C PHE A 117 -2.72 9.86 6.20
N GLY A 118 -3.02 9.06 5.18
CA GLY A 118 -3.65 9.54 3.94
C GLY A 118 -2.71 10.32 3.01
N LEU A 119 -1.40 10.29 3.24
CA LEU A 119 -0.40 10.92 2.37
C LEU A 119 -0.02 9.96 1.23
N LEU A 120 -0.99 9.68 0.35
CA LEU A 120 -0.87 8.62 -0.65
C LEU A 120 0.15 8.93 -1.75
N ASP A 121 0.41 10.20 -2.06
CA ASP A 121 1.45 10.59 -3.03
C ASP A 121 2.86 10.19 -2.56
N ASN A 122 3.14 10.36 -1.26
CA ASN A 122 4.40 9.94 -0.67
C ASN A 122 4.53 8.41 -0.70
N ALA A 123 3.45 7.70 -0.37
CA ALA A 123 3.40 6.25 -0.42
C ALA A 123 3.65 5.75 -1.86
N TYR A 124 3.01 6.36 -2.85
CA TYR A 124 3.20 6.06 -4.27
C TYR A 124 4.64 6.31 -4.72
N PHE A 125 5.24 7.44 -4.34
CA PHE A 125 6.64 7.75 -4.66
C PHE A 125 7.61 6.69 -4.11
N ILE A 126 7.42 6.27 -2.86
CA ILE A 126 8.29 5.26 -2.22
C ILE A 126 8.17 3.91 -2.93
N VAL A 127 6.96 3.47 -3.24
CA VAL A 127 6.74 2.21 -3.98
C VAL A 127 7.39 2.28 -5.36
N THR A 128 7.22 3.40 -6.08
CA THR A 128 7.72 3.56 -7.45
C THR A 128 9.25 3.70 -7.53
N ASP A 129 9.90 4.36 -6.57
CA ASP A 129 11.38 4.45 -6.50
C ASP A 129 12.03 3.16 -5.98
N SER A 130 11.29 2.33 -5.24
CA SER A 130 11.82 1.08 -4.69
C SER A 130 12.16 0.06 -5.79
N HIS A 131 13.19 -0.77 -5.56
CA HIS A 131 13.52 -1.92 -6.40
C HIS A 131 12.86 -3.22 -5.92
N VAL A 132 11.90 -3.11 -5.00
CA VAL A 132 11.25 -4.27 -4.39
C VAL A 132 10.26 -4.87 -5.38
N LEU A 133 10.57 -6.06 -5.90
CA LEU A 133 9.73 -6.81 -6.82
C LEU A 133 8.75 -7.73 -6.05
N HIS A 134 7.95 -7.13 -5.18
CA HIS A 134 6.99 -7.86 -4.34
C HIS A 134 5.64 -7.14 -4.37
N PRO A 135 4.49 -7.84 -4.44
CA PRO A 135 3.17 -7.21 -4.51
C PRO A 135 2.76 -6.49 -3.22
N PHE A 136 3.31 -6.88 -2.07
CA PHE A 136 2.89 -6.36 -0.76
C PHE A 136 2.87 -4.81 -0.60
N PRO A 137 3.93 -4.04 -0.92
CA PRO A 137 3.88 -2.57 -0.87
C PRO A 137 2.80 -1.97 -1.78
N TRP A 138 2.61 -2.56 -2.96
CA TRP A 138 1.57 -2.15 -3.90
C TRP A 138 0.17 -2.46 -3.35
N ASN A 139 -0.02 -3.62 -2.70
CA ASN A 139 -1.29 -3.97 -2.06
C ASN A 139 -1.67 -3.00 -0.95
N ILE A 140 -0.70 -2.56 -0.14
CA ILE A 140 -0.94 -1.51 0.87
C ILE A 140 -1.41 -0.23 0.18
N LEU A 141 -0.73 0.19 -0.89
CA LEU A 141 -1.07 1.41 -1.62
C LEU A 141 -2.46 1.33 -2.29
N ILE A 142 -2.73 0.27 -3.03
CA ILE A 142 -3.99 0.04 -3.75
C ILE A 142 -5.16 -0.04 -2.76
N SER A 143 -5.01 -0.83 -1.69
CA SER A 143 -6.05 -0.93 -0.65
C SER A 143 -6.32 0.40 0.04
N SER A 144 -5.27 1.20 0.25
CA SER A 144 -5.41 2.54 0.82
C SER A 144 -6.17 3.49 -0.10
N TYR A 145 -5.86 3.52 -1.40
CA TYR A 145 -6.64 4.27 -2.39
C TYR A 145 -8.12 3.85 -2.40
N VAL A 146 -8.39 2.54 -2.44
CA VAL A 146 -9.77 1.99 -2.40
C VAL A 146 -10.50 2.41 -1.12
N SER A 147 -9.84 2.35 0.04
CA SER A 147 -10.44 2.75 1.32
C SER A 147 -10.80 4.24 1.39
N LYS A 148 -10.10 5.08 0.61
CA LYS A 148 -10.32 6.53 0.52
C LYS A 148 -11.25 6.94 -0.62
N GLY A 149 -11.73 5.99 -1.42
CA GLY A 149 -12.58 6.28 -2.58
C GLY A 149 -11.84 6.73 -3.84
N HIS A 150 -10.50 6.68 -3.83
CA HIS A 150 -9.63 7.07 -4.94
C HIS A 150 -9.47 5.89 -5.92
N PHE A 151 -10.57 5.48 -6.53
CA PHE A 151 -10.62 4.22 -7.27
C PHE A 151 -9.85 4.24 -8.60
N GLU A 152 -9.73 5.42 -9.24
CA GLU A 152 -8.95 5.55 -10.47
C GLU A 152 -7.46 5.37 -10.18
N GLU A 153 -6.96 5.97 -9.11
CA GLU A 153 -5.58 5.85 -8.65
C GLU A 153 -5.27 4.42 -8.19
N ALA A 154 -6.23 3.72 -7.59
CA ALA A 154 -6.09 2.31 -7.26
C ALA A 154 -5.89 1.44 -8.52
N ILE A 155 -6.67 1.69 -9.58
CA ILE A 155 -6.54 1.01 -10.87
C ILE A 155 -5.18 1.35 -11.51
N PHE A 156 -4.81 2.62 -11.53
CA PHE A 156 -3.53 3.07 -12.07
C PHE A 156 -2.33 2.47 -11.33
N ALA A 157 -2.38 2.39 -10.00
CA ALA A 157 -1.35 1.75 -9.21
C ALA A 157 -1.22 0.25 -9.51
N TYR A 158 -2.35 -0.45 -9.70
CA TYR A 158 -2.35 -1.85 -10.15
C TYR A 158 -1.71 -2.01 -11.54
N GLU A 159 -2.07 -1.16 -12.51
CA GLU A 159 -1.46 -1.20 -13.84
C GLU A 159 0.05 -0.94 -13.78
N ARG A 160 0.49 0.01 -12.95
CA ARG A 160 1.92 0.29 -12.74
C ARG A 160 2.65 -0.90 -12.14
N MET A 161 2.04 -1.61 -11.17
CA MET A 161 2.59 -2.86 -10.63
C MET A 161 2.78 -3.90 -11.74
N ALA A 162 1.77 -4.10 -12.60
CA ALA A 162 1.82 -5.05 -13.70
C ALA A 162 2.87 -4.68 -14.78
N ILE A 163 2.98 -3.39 -15.14
CA ILE A 163 4.00 -2.89 -16.08
C ILE A 163 5.42 -3.21 -15.57
N ARG A 164 5.63 -3.14 -14.25
CA ARG A 164 6.89 -3.49 -13.59
C ARG A 164 7.14 -5.00 -13.45
N GLN A 165 6.30 -5.83 -14.08
CA GLN A 165 6.38 -7.29 -14.04
C GLN A 165 6.28 -7.87 -12.62
N ILE A 166 5.63 -7.14 -11.71
CA ILE A 166 5.34 -7.64 -10.37
C ILE A 166 4.04 -8.44 -10.45
N ILE A 167 4.13 -9.73 -10.13
CA ILE A 167 3.00 -10.66 -10.21
C ILE A 167 1.97 -10.28 -9.13
N PRO A 168 0.72 -9.91 -9.52
CA PRO A 168 -0.34 -9.66 -8.57
C PRO A 168 -0.68 -10.91 -7.75
N ASP A 169 -1.07 -10.73 -6.50
CA ASP A 169 -1.57 -11.82 -5.66
C ASP A 169 -3.10 -11.71 -5.45
N ASN A 170 -3.67 -12.66 -4.70
CA ASN A 170 -5.10 -12.66 -4.39
C ASN A 170 -5.56 -11.36 -3.72
N PHE A 171 -4.71 -10.70 -2.90
CA PHE A 171 -5.05 -9.41 -2.31
C PHE A 171 -5.09 -8.31 -3.38
N SER A 172 -4.09 -8.25 -4.26
CA SER A 172 -4.05 -7.32 -5.39
C SER A 172 -5.35 -7.38 -6.20
N TYR A 173 -5.77 -8.60 -6.55
CA TYR A 173 -6.97 -8.84 -7.33
C TYR A 173 -8.25 -8.39 -6.61
N THR A 174 -8.38 -8.70 -5.31
CA THR A 174 -9.57 -8.26 -4.55
C THR A 174 -9.70 -6.74 -4.51
N TYR A 175 -8.60 -6.01 -4.28
CA TYR A 175 -8.64 -4.55 -4.20
C TYR A 175 -8.93 -3.91 -5.56
N VAL A 176 -8.26 -4.36 -6.62
CA VAL A 176 -8.49 -3.79 -7.96
C VAL A 176 -9.89 -4.12 -8.49
N LEU A 177 -10.42 -5.32 -8.23
CA LEU A 177 -11.80 -5.67 -8.61
C LEU A 177 -12.83 -4.82 -7.88
N LYS A 178 -12.59 -4.52 -6.59
CA LYS A 178 -13.42 -3.57 -5.84
C LYS A 178 -13.35 -2.17 -6.46
N ALA A 179 -12.16 -1.68 -6.80
CA ALA A 179 -12.02 -0.39 -7.50
C ALA A 179 -12.76 -0.37 -8.84
N CYS A 180 -12.66 -1.45 -9.63
CA CYS A 180 -13.41 -1.62 -10.86
C CYS A 180 -14.90 -1.52 -10.60
N ALA A 181 -15.42 -2.24 -9.60
CA ALA A 181 -16.85 -2.27 -9.29
C ALA A 181 -17.40 -0.88 -8.92
N GLU A 182 -16.60 0.02 -8.36
CA GLU A 182 -17.01 1.39 -8.02
C GLU A 182 -16.86 2.39 -9.18
N GLN A 183 -15.85 2.23 -10.07
CA GLN A 183 -15.60 3.17 -11.18
C GLN A 183 -16.47 2.96 -12.43
N SER A 184 -17.40 2.01 -12.41
CA SER A 184 -18.20 1.68 -13.59
C SER A 184 -17.38 1.33 -14.87
N ASN A 185 -16.12 0.88 -14.72
CA ASN A 185 -15.26 0.32 -15.76
C ASN A 185 -15.30 -1.24 -15.86
N LEU A 186 -16.30 -1.78 -16.55
CA LEU A 186 -16.45 -3.24 -16.78
C LEU A 186 -15.31 -3.83 -17.64
N ASP A 187 -14.84 -3.08 -18.64
CA ASP A 187 -13.83 -3.58 -19.57
C ASP A 187 -12.50 -3.83 -18.87
N PHE A 188 -12.10 -2.94 -17.96
CA PHE A 188 -10.93 -3.16 -17.12
C PHE A 188 -11.15 -4.32 -16.15
N GLY A 189 -12.33 -4.43 -15.52
CA GLY A 189 -12.69 -5.60 -14.70
C GLY A 189 -12.56 -6.94 -15.45
N LYS A 190 -12.98 -6.99 -16.73
CA LYS A 190 -12.80 -8.16 -17.61
C LYS A 190 -11.33 -8.45 -17.92
N LYS A 191 -10.49 -7.42 -18.08
CA LYS A 191 -9.03 -7.59 -18.24
C LYS A 191 -8.41 -8.19 -16.97
N VAL A 192 -8.81 -7.71 -15.79
CA VAL A 192 -8.37 -8.26 -14.50
C VAL A 192 -8.81 -9.73 -14.37
N HIS A 193 -10.07 -10.06 -14.67
CA HIS A 193 -10.54 -11.44 -14.62
C HIS A 193 -9.75 -12.38 -15.56
N ARG A 194 -9.37 -11.91 -16.76
CA ARG A 194 -8.47 -12.66 -17.64
C ARG A 194 -7.08 -12.85 -17.03
N SER A 195 -6.52 -11.82 -16.39
CA SER A 195 -5.25 -11.93 -15.66
C SER A 195 -5.31 -12.95 -14.53
N ILE A 196 -6.42 -13.00 -13.79
CA ILE A 196 -6.64 -13.99 -12.72
C ILE A 196 -6.67 -15.42 -13.31
N ASN A 197 -7.39 -15.63 -14.41
CA ASN A 197 -7.42 -16.94 -15.11
C ASN A 197 -6.05 -17.36 -15.64
N ALA A 198 -5.22 -16.41 -16.06
CA ALA A 198 -3.87 -16.67 -16.55
C ALA A 198 -2.84 -16.85 -15.42
N SER A 199 -3.18 -16.47 -14.19
CA SER A 199 -2.30 -16.66 -13.04
C SER A 199 -2.27 -18.12 -12.62
N SER A 200 -1.12 -18.59 -12.13
CA SER A 200 -1.00 -19.92 -11.51
C SER A 200 -1.55 -19.96 -10.08
N LEU A 201 -2.25 -18.91 -9.65
CA LEU A 201 -2.78 -18.79 -8.29
C LEU A 201 -4.13 -19.49 -8.17
N ASN A 202 -4.30 -20.25 -7.09
CA ASN A 202 -5.61 -20.73 -6.71
C ASN A 202 -6.47 -19.56 -6.24
N TRP A 203 -7.64 -19.43 -6.84
CA TRP A 203 -8.60 -18.38 -6.50
C TRP A 203 -9.06 -18.63 -5.07
N ASN A 204 -8.84 -17.67 -4.18
CA ASN A 204 -9.45 -17.74 -2.87
C ASN A 204 -10.90 -17.22 -2.94
N LEU A 205 -11.66 -17.54 -1.90
CA LEU A 205 -13.05 -17.13 -1.74
C LEU A 205 -13.23 -15.60 -1.91
N PHE A 206 -12.26 -14.81 -1.45
CA PHE A 206 -12.31 -13.35 -1.57
C PHE A 206 -12.25 -12.87 -3.03
N VAL A 207 -11.39 -13.44 -3.86
CA VAL A 207 -11.30 -13.11 -5.30
C VAL A 207 -12.60 -13.50 -6.01
N GLN A 208 -13.14 -14.67 -5.71
CA GLN A 208 -14.42 -15.14 -6.28
C GLN A 208 -15.58 -14.21 -5.90
N ASN A 209 -15.70 -13.86 -4.62
CA ASN A 209 -16.70 -12.90 -4.13
C ASN A 209 -16.55 -11.52 -4.80
N ALA A 210 -15.31 -11.03 -4.95
CA ALA A 210 -15.04 -9.76 -5.62
C ALA A 210 -15.45 -9.79 -7.11
N LEU A 211 -15.22 -10.90 -7.82
CA LEU A 211 -15.67 -11.07 -9.21
C LEU A 211 -17.20 -11.08 -9.32
N VAL A 212 -17.89 -11.84 -8.46
CA VAL A 212 -19.37 -11.89 -8.46
C VAL A 212 -19.94 -10.50 -8.20
N SER A 213 -19.42 -9.78 -7.20
CA SER A 213 -19.85 -8.42 -6.88
C SER A 213 -19.58 -7.45 -8.03
N MET A 214 -18.40 -7.51 -8.64
CA MET A 214 -18.02 -6.65 -9.77
C MET A 214 -18.98 -6.87 -10.95
N TYR A 215 -19.10 -8.09 -11.48
CA TYR A 215 -20.02 -8.38 -12.59
C TYR A 215 -21.49 -8.07 -12.25
N GLY A 216 -21.89 -8.34 -11.00
CA GLY A 216 -23.23 -8.04 -10.52
C GLY A 216 -23.58 -6.56 -10.55
N LYS A 217 -22.65 -5.67 -10.15
CA LYS A 217 -22.84 -4.22 -10.23
C LYS A 217 -23.01 -3.71 -11.67
N TYR A 218 -22.41 -4.37 -12.64
CA TYR A 218 -22.58 -4.07 -14.06
C TYR A 218 -23.80 -4.69 -14.72
N GLY A 219 -24.57 -5.49 -13.98
CA GLY A 219 -25.73 -6.21 -14.52
C GLY A 219 -25.38 -7.38 -15.43
N ASP A 220 -24.10 -7.77 -15.54
CA ASP A 220 -23.64 -8.98 -16.24
C ASP A 220 -23.89 -10.21 -15.36
N LEU A 221 -25.17 -10.50 -15.14
CA LEU A 221 -25.62 -11.54 -14.21
C LEU A 221 -25.25 -12.94 -14.68
N GLU A 222 -25.13 -13.15 -15.98
CA GLU A 222 -24.73 -14.43 -16.55
C GLU A 222 -23.29 -14.77 -16.14
N THR A 223 -22.38 -13.81 -16.28
CA THR A 223 -20.98 -14.01 -15.84
C THR A 223 -20.89 -14.08 -14.33
N ALA A 224 -21.60 -13.21 -13.59
CA ALA A 224 -21.64 -13.26 -12.12
C ALA A 224 -22.12 -14.64 -11.61
N ARG A 225 -23.18 -15.19 -12.23
CA ARG A 225 -23.71 -16.50 -11.90
C ARG A 225 -22.74 -17.62 -12.27
N SER A 226 -22.10 -17.55 -13.44
CA SER A 226 -21.10 -18.53 -13.87
C SER A 226 -19.91 -18.59 -12.91
N VAL A 227 -19.44 -17.45 -12.40
CA VAL A 227 -18.39 -17.41 -11.38
C VAL A 227 -18.88 -18.04 -10.08
N PHE A 228 -20.08 -17.68 -9.62
CA PHE A 228 -20.67 -18.22 -8.39
C PHE A 228 -20.84 -19.75 -8.44
N ASP A 229 -21.36 -20.30 -9.54
CA ASP A 229 -21.58 -21.74 -9.69
C ASP A 229 -20.28 -22.56 -9.73
N LYS A 230 -19.14 -21.92 -10.04
CA LYS A 230 -17.80 -22.54 -10.01
C LYS A 230 -17.16 -22.50 -8.62
N MET A 231 -17.77 -21.86 -7.63
CA MET A 231 -17.22 -21.76 -6.28
C MET A 231 -17.40 -23.08 -5.54
N HIS A 232 -16.30 -23.69 -5.08
CA HIS A 232 -16.35 -24.92 -4.27
C HIS A 232 -16.83 -24.65 -2.83
N VAL A 233 -16.59 -23.44 -2.34
CA VAL A 233 -16.99 -22.97 -1.01
C VAL A 233 -17.70 -21.65 -1.21
N THR A 234 -18.85 -21.47 -0.57
CA THR A 234 -19.60 -20.20 -0.56
C THR A 234 -19.83 -19.77 0.89
N ASP A 235 -19.81 -18.47 1.13
CA ASP A 235 -20.11 -17.86 2.42
C ASP A 235 -21.29 -16.88 2.32
N GLU A 236 -21.63 -16.26 3.44
CA GLU A 236 -22.67 -15.25 3.50
C GLU A 236 -22.41 -14.11 2.50
N VAL A 237 -21.15 -13.74 2.29
CA VAL A 237 -20.76 -12.70 1.33
C VAL A 237 -21.03 -13.14 -0.11
N SER A 238 -20.77 -14.41 -0.47
CA SER A 238 -21.08 -14.96 -1.79
C SER A 238 -22.58 -14.85 -2.09
N TRP A 239 -23.42 -15.30 -1.15
CA TRP A 239 -24.88 -15.29 -1.31
C TRP A 239 -25.43 -13.86 -1.34
N ASN A 240 -24.96 -12.99 -0.46
CA ASN A 240 -25.36 -11.58 -0.45
C ASN A 240 -24.97 -10.87 -1.75
N SER A 241 -23.81 -11.20 -2.31
CA SER A 241 -23.33 -10.61 -3.58
C SER A 241 -24.22 -11.01 -4.75
N ILE A 242 -24.53 -12.29 -4.90
CA ILE A 242 -25.36 -12.77 -6.03
C ILE A 242 -26.81 -12.31 -5.90
N ILE A 243 -27.40 -12.35 -4.69
CA ILE A 243 -28.78 -11.88 -4.45
C ILE A 243 -28.89 -10.39 -4.77
N SER A 244 -27.93 -9.59 -4.29
CA SER A 244 -27.90 -8.14 -4.54
C SER A 244 -27.79 -7.82 -6.04
N ALA A 245 -27.04 -8.61 -6.80
CA ALA A 245 -26.95 -8.50 -8.25
C ALA A 245 -28.28 -8.77 -8.96
N TYR A 246 -29.02 -9.81 -8.55
CA TYR A 246 -30.36 -10.06 -9.11
C TYR A 246 -31.38 -9.00 -8.70
N ALA A 247 -31.35 -8.54 -7.45
CA ALA A 247 -32.26 -7.52 -6.94
C ALA A 247 -32.11 -6.19 -7.69
N SER A 248 -30.86 -5.75 -7.95
CA SER A 248 -30.58 -4.50 -8.68
C SER A 248 -31.13 -4.54 -10.12
N ARG A 249 -31.09 -5.71 -10.78
CA ARG A 249 -31.67 -5.89 -12.13
C ARG A 249 -33.20 -5.83 -12.10
N VAL A 250 -33.84 -6.39 -11.07
CA VAL A 250 -35.31 -6.34 -10.93
C VAL A 250 -35.77 -4.89 -10.73
N SER A 251 -35.10 -4.12 -9.87
CA SER A 251 -35.39 -2.70 -9.71
C SER A 251 -35.15 -1.90 -10.99
N ALA A 252 -34.05 -2.17 -11.72
CA ALA A 252 -33.75 -1.50 -12.98
C ALA A 252 -34.81 -1.80 -14.06
N LYS A 253 -35.23 -3.06 -14.19
CA LYS A 253 -36.32 -3.46 -15.10
C LYS A 253 -37.63 -2.77 -14.76
N ARG A 254 -37.99 -2.72 -13.47
CA ARG A 254 -39.23 -2.08 -13.00
C ARG A 254 -39.24 -0.58 -13.29
N LEU A 255 -38.12 0.12 -13.06
CA LEU A 255 -37.97 1.54 -13.39
C LEU A 255 -38.13 1.81 -14.89
N LEU A 256 -37.51 0.98 -15.74
CA LEU A 256 -37.64 1.11 -17.20
C LEU A 256 -39.07 0.85 -17.68
N CYS A 257 -39.80 -0.10 -17.08
CA CYS A 257 -41.21 -0.32 -17.38
C CYS A 257 -42.06 0.90 -17.03
N SER A 258 -41.88 1.47 -15.82
CA SER A 258 -42.63 2.67 -15.42
C SER A 258 -42.35 3.91 -16.29
N LEU A 259 -41.11 4.06 -16.79
CA LEU A 259 -40.77 5.16 -17.69
C LEU A 259 -41.45 5.02 -19.06
N LYS A 260 -41.55 3.80 -19.60
CA LYS A 260 -42.27 3.54 -20.86
C LYS A 260 -43.78 3.78 -20.74
N GLU A 261 -44.38 3.44 -19.61
CA GLU A 261 -45.79 3.75 -19.32
C GLU A 261 -46.02 5.26 -19.22
N CYS A 262 -45.11 6.01 -18.59
CA CYS A 262 -45.18 7.47 -18.56
C CYS A 262 -45.04 8.10 -19.95
N GLU A 263 -44.13 7.63 -20.82
CA GLU A 263 -44.00 8.16 -22.18
C GLU A 263 -45.27 7.94 -23.02
N GLN A 264 -45.93 6.79 -22.87
CA GLN A 264 -47.19 6.52 -23.58
C GLN A 264 -48.34 7.43 -23.12
N LEU A 265 -48.34 7.87 -21.85
CA LEU A 265 -49.34 8.79 -21.31
C LEU A 265 -49.08 10.27 -21.64
N THR A 266 -47.86 10.64 -22.06
CA THR A 266 -47.52 12.03 -22.43
C THR A 266 -47.81 12.40 -23.87
N TRP A 267 -48.09 11.43 -24.76
CA TRP A 267 -48.40 11.65 -26.18
C TRP A 267 -49.85 11.29 -26.55
N SER A 268 -50.72 11.08 -25.56
CA SER A 268 -52.16 10.84 -25.68
C SER A 268 -52.97 12.02 -25.17
#